data_AF-A0AAP0N6U0-F1
#
_entry.id   AF-A0AAP0N6U0-F1
#
_cell.length_a   1.000
_cell.length_b   1.000
_cell.length_c   1.000
_cell.angle_alpha   90.00
_cell.angle_beta   90.00
_cell.angle_gamma   90.00
#
_symmetry.space_group_name_H-M   'P 1'
#
loop_
_entity.id
_entity.type
_entity.pdbx_description
1 polymer ?
#
loop_
_entity_poly.entity_id
_entity_poly.type
_entity_poly.pdbx_seq_one_letter_code
_entity_poly.pdbx_strand_id
1 'polypeptide(L)'
;MEITPTAETLTPRGCILIKRHGRVRVKVQRIRDRTVKHNEVQLSTRGHQRCTGRDKAHHCAYESGQRLKLQIIKSVELRWPYFGTQPNVNKIFLLVRAADTKAATERFHNEVLGKELFRVVREKWGSNLNSLISEKVLAIPGDISCDNLGVKDPNLREEMWREIDVILNSAATTKFDERYDAALGINTLGARHVVTFAKKCVKLKMLLHVSTDFYKYRLILENPFFMGETLNETSGLDIEGEVKLMGERLSKLRTEGATEDAITSAMKDLGINRARLYGWPNTYVFTKAMGEMLLGHLRENLPLVIIRPTIITTTYKEPFPGWIEGFRTIDSIVISYAKGKLSCFLGNVKSILDAIPADMVVNLIFDAMVVHASQSSEIIYHVGSSMRNPLKLLEIRDYSFRHFTKNPWIKEDGKPVKVGKVTMLSNMASFHRYMAIHCLLPLKVCIRDHKFN
;
A
#
# COMPACT_ATOMS: atom_id res chain seq x y z
N MET A 1 -23.07 1.99 -30.79
CA MET A 1 -22.91 0.68 -30.11
C MET A 1 -22.13 0.90 -28.84
N GLU A 2 -22.74 0.54 -27.73
CA GLU A 2 -22.29 0.78 -26.36
C GLU A 2 -20.92 0.15 -26.07
N ILE A 3 -20.01 0.96 -25.53
CA ILE A 3 -18.74 0.49 -24.97
C ILE A 3 -18.99 0.24 -23.49
N THR A 4 -19.27 -1.01 -23.14
CA THR A 4 -19.19 -1.50 -21.75
C THR A 4 -17.73 -1.54 -21.30
N PRO A 5 -17.35 -0.94 -20.15
CA PRO A 5 -16.05 -1.18 -19.54
C PRO A 5 -16.09 -2.50 -18.77
N THR A 6 -15.30 -3.47 -19.22
CA THR A 6 -15.05 -4.75 -18.57
C THR A 6 -14.30 -4.57 -17.25
N ALA A 7 -14.72 -5.37 -16.27
CA ALA A 7 -14.29 -5.31 -14.88
C ALA A 7 -12.91 -5.94 -14.66
N GLU A 8 -11.90 -5.14 -14.26
CA GLU A 8 -10.65 -5.67 -13.70
C GLU A 8 -10.07 -4.82 -12.54
N THR A 9 -10.14 -5.41 -11.34
CA THR A 9 -9.27 -5.19 -10.16
C THR A 9 -9.46 -3.93 -9.29
N LEU A 10 -10.57 -3.96 -8.56
CA LEU A 10 -10.89 -3.18 -7.37
C LEU A 10 -9.77 -3.23 -6.30
N THR A 11 -9.11 -2.08 -6.10
CA THR A 11 -8.30 -1.80 -4.91
C THR A 11 -8.89 -0.58 -4.19
N PRO A 12 -9.00 -0.58 -2.85
CA PRO A 12 -9.57 0.55 -2.10
C PRO A 12 -8.57 1.69 -2.19
N ARG A 13 -8.98 2.83 -2.74
CA ARG A 13 -8.11 4.00 -2.95
C ARG A 13 -8.87 5.27 -2.62
N GLY A 14 -8.99 5.59 -1.33
CA GLY A 14 -9.71 6.78 -0.87
C GLY A 14 -8.78 7.97 -0.68
N CYS A 15 -9.20 9.11 -1.23
CA CYS A 15 -8.86 10.42 -0.71
C CYS A 15 -9.90 10.73 0.37
N ILE A 16 -9.46 11.05 1.58
CA ILE A 16 -10.35 11.40 2.70
C ILE A 16 -10.40 12.92 2.77
N LEU A 17 -11.57 13.50 2.56
CA LEU A 17 -11.76 14.94 2.64
C LEU A 17 -12.59 15.24 3.88
N ILE A 18 -12.05 16.06 4.76
CA ILE A 18 -12.54 16.21 6.12
C ILE A 18 -12.99 17.66 6.34
N LYS A 19 -14.22 17.81 6.84
CA LYS A 19 -14.78 19.05 7.38
C LYS A 19 -14.70 19.06 8.91
N ARG A 20 -14.14 20.13 9.50
CA ARG A 20 -14.03 20.35 10.96
C ARG A 20 -15.00 21.44 11.44
N HIS A 21 -15.46 21.35 12.69
CA HIS A 21 -16.18 22.43 13.38
C HIS A 21 -15.19 23.40 14.06
N GLY A 22 -15.10 24.65 13.60
CA GLY A 22 -14.46 25.75 14.35
C GLY A 22 -12.98 25.56 14.76
N ARG A 23 -12.44 26.49 15.57
CA ARG A 23 -11.07 26.44 16.15
C ARG A 23 -11.11 25.80 17.54
N VAL A 24 -10.60 24.56 17.76
CA VAL A 24 -10.27 24.09 19.13
C VAL A 24 -9.12 23.05 19.16
N ARG A 25 -8.26 23.19 20.19
CA ARG A 25 -7.13 22.35 20.60
C ARG A 25 -7.51 20.89 20.88
N VAL A 26 -6.75 19.94 20.32
CA VAL A 26 -6.85 18.50 20.64
C VAL A 26 -5.95 18.20 21.85
N LYS A 27 -6.53 17.71 22.95
CA LYS A 27 -5.76 17.16 24.08
C LYS A 27 -5.39 15.69 23.77
N VAL A 28 -4.10 15.42 23.58
CA VAL A 28 -3.58 14.05 23.45
C VAL A 28 -3.49 13.43 24.85
N GLN A 29 -4.27 12.39 25.12
CA GLN A 29 -4.21 11.64 26.37
C GLN A 29 -3.24 10.46 26.20
N ARG A 30 -2.06 10.52 26.85
CA ARG A 30 -1.08 9.42 26.86
C ARG A 30 -1.61 8.26 27.72
N ILE A 31 -1.74 7.06 27.16
CA ILE A 31 -2.14 5.85 27.89
C ILE A 31 -0.92 4.91 28.04
N ARG A 32 -0.58 4.61 29.31
CA ARG A 32 0.50 3.69 29.73
C ARG A 32 0.06 2.22 29.59
N ASP A 33 1.00 1.36 29.21
CA ASP A 33 0.82 -0.09 29.04
C ASP A 33 0.56 -0.86 30.34
N ARG A 34 -0.39 -1.79 30.31
CA ARG A 34 -0.45 -2.95 31.21
C ARG A 34 -0.77 -4.22 30.41
N THR A 35 0.11 -5.20 30.57
CA THR A 35 0.06 -6.59 30.11
C THR A 35 -1.10 -7.36 30.76
N VAL A 36 -1.65 -8.38 30.09
CA VAL A 36 -1.90 -9.76 30.62
C VAL A 36 -2.66 -10.67 29.62
N LYS A 37 -2.02 -11.82 29.37
CA LYS A 37 -2.44 -13.24 29.18
C LYS A 37 -3.70 -13.65 28.36
N HIS A 38 -3.45 -14.60 27.45
CA HIS A 38 -4.38 -15.41 26.67
C HIS A 38 -4.94 -16.62 27.45
N ASN A 39 -6.15 -17.04 27.07
CA ASN A 39 -6.66 -18.42 27.19
C ASN A 39 -7.27 -18.85 25.84
N GLU A 40 -7.06 -20.12 25.50
CA GLU A 40 -7.40 -20.83 24.25
C GLU A 40 -8.86 -21.32 24.20
N VAL A 41 -9.43 -21.45 22.99
CA VAL A 41 -10.51 -22.42 22.68
C VAL A 41 -10.30 -23.00 21.27
N GLN A 42 -10.40 -24.33 21.17
CA GLN A 42 -10.21 -25.20 20.00
C GLN A 42 -11.47 -25.35 19.11
N LEU A 43 -11.28 -25.96 17.92
CA LEU A 43 -12.17 -26.82 17.08
C LEU A 43 -12.31 -26.33 15.63
N SER A 44 -12.53 -27.13 14.59
CA SER A 44 -11.98 -28.41 14.12
C SER A 44 -12.42 -28.59 12.66
N THR A 45 -11.51 -29.01 11.76
CA THR A 45 -11.70 -29.90 10.57
C THR A 45 -12.73 -29.51 9.46
N ARG A 46 -12.60 -29.79 8.14
CA ARG A 46 -11.86 -30.77 7.30
C ARG A 46 -12.15 -30.48 5.79
N GLY A 47 -11.28 -30.97 4.89
CA GLY A 47 -11.63 -31.42 3.51
C GLY A 47 -10.98 -30.62 2.35
N HIS A 48 -9.75 -30.89 1.90
CA HIS A 48 -9.29 -31.83 0.85
C HIS A 48 -9.99 -31.78 -0.53
N GLN A 49 -9.27 -31.36 -1.60
CA GLN A 49 -8.96 -32.19 -2.78
C GLN A 49 -7.98 -31.52 -3.78
N ARG A 50 -7.31 -32.38 -4.55
CA ARG A 50 -6.06 -32.19 -5.35
C ARG A 50 -6.34 -32.06 -6.86
N CYS A 51 -5.39 -31.49 -7.61
CA CYS A 51 -4.94 -31.84 -9.00
C CYS A 51 -3.75 -30.90 -9.36
N THR A 52 -2.48 -31.29 -9.55
CA THR A 52 -1.76 -31.96 -10.69
C THR A 52 -1.98 -31.28 -12.05
N GLY A 53 -1.01 -30.86 -12.87
CA GLY A 53 0.46 -30.82 -12.84
C GLY A 53 1.00 -30.43 -14.24
N ARG A 54 2.22 -29.86 -14.28
CA ARG A 54 3.18 -29.77 -15.41
C ARG A 54 2.79 -28.90 -16.63
N ASP A 55 3.03 -27.59 -16.48
CA ASP A 55 3.63 -26.73 -17.54
C ASP A 55 4.24 -25.39 -17.02
N LYS A 56 4.45 -25.25 -15.70
CA LYS A 56 4.81 -23.95 -15.08
C LYS A 56 6.26 -23.78 -14.62
N ALA A 57 7.17 -24.65 -15.05
CA ALA A 57 8.55 -24.64 -14.52
C ALA A 57 9.42 -23.47 -15.04
N HIS A 58 9.02 -22.79 -16.11
CA HIS A 58 9.75 -21.64 -16.66
C HIS A 58 9.12 -20.27 -16.33
N HIS A 59 7.88 -20.25 -15.79
CA HIS A 59 7.19 -19.03 -15.35
C HIS A 59 7.14 -18.83 -13.82
N CYS A 60 7.50 -19.84 -13.03
CA CYS A 60 7.30 -19.82 -11.57
C CYS A 60 8.21 -18.89 -10.74
N ALA A 61 9.17 -18.19 -11.35
CA ALA A 61 10.01 -17.22 -10.63
C ALA A 61 9.51 -15.76 -10.76
N TYR A 62 8.54 -15.49 -11.64
CA TYR A 62 8.01 -14.14 -11.88
C TYR A 62 6.47 -14.05 -11.89
N GLU A 63 5.75 -15.18 -11.87
CA GLU A 63 4.28 -15.20 -11.72
C GLU A 63 3.84 -15.45 -10.27
N SER A 64 4.04 -14.47 -9.42
CA SER A 64 3.04 -14.21 -8.38
C SER A 64 2.57 -12.80 -8.64
N GLY A 65 1.39 -12.66 -9.28
CA GLY A 65 0.69 -11.40 -9.42
C GLY A 65 0.33 -10.85 -8.04
N GLN A 66 1.32 -10.29 -7.36
CA GLN A 66 1.17 -9.71 -6.04
C GLN A 66 0.44 -8.39 -6.22
N ARG A 67 -0.87 -8.41 -5.93
CA ARG A 67 -1.66 -7.19 -5.71
C ARG A 67 -1.18 -6.52 -4.41
N LEU A 68 -0.02 -5.89 -4.47
CA LEU A 68 0.47 -4.98 -3.45
C LEU A 68 -0.47 -3.77 -3.43
N LYS A 69 -1.11 -3.55 -2.30
CA LYS A 69 -1.87 -2.33 -1.96
C LYS A 69 -1.15 -1.74 -0.74
N LEU A 70 -1.03 -0.43 -0.56
CA LEU A 70 -0.49 0.09 0.70
C LEU A 70 -1.54 -0.05 1.78
N GLN A 71 -1.09 -0.30 3.00
CA GLN A 71 -1.93 -0.36 4.19
C GLN A 71 -2.54 1.01 4.52
N ILE A 72 -1.96 2.12 4.04
CA ILE A 72 -2.12 3.45 4.65
C ILE A 72 -3.54 4.01 4.64
N ILE A 73 -4.29 3.85 3.54
CA ILE A 73 -5.68 4.33 3.47
C ILE A 73 -6.54 3.64 4.53
N LYS A 74 -6.26 2.37 4.77
CA LYS A 74 -6.98 1.54 5.75
C LYS A 74 -6.35 1.56 7.13
N SER A 75 -5.09 1.95 7.21
CA SER A 75 -4.45 2.25 8.46
C SER A 75 -5.08 3.53 9.04
N VAL A 76 -5.43 4.53 8.24
CA VAL A 76 -6.19 5.69 8.73
C VAL A 76 -7.57 5.24 9.30
N GLU A 77 -8.10 4.12 8.81
CA GLU A 77 -9.28 3.45 9.38
C GLU A 77 -9.03 2.86 10.79
N LEU A 78 -7.78 2.61 11.20
CA LEU A 78 -7.39 2.12 12.55
C LEU A 78 -7.84 3.07 13.66
N ARG A 79 -7.88 4.38 13.38
CA ARG A 79 -8.35 5.42 14.33
C ARG A 79 -9.67 6.06 13.93
N TRP A 80 -10.28 5.65 12.82
CA TRP A 80 -11.66 5.98 12.46
C TRP A 80 -12.71 5.74 13.56
N PRO A 81 -12.63 4.70 14.42
CA PRO A 81 -13.49 4.59 15.60
C PRO A 81 -13.46 5.84 16.48
N TYR A 82 -12.31 6.50 16.54
CA TYR A 82 -12.12 7.74 17.28
C TYR A 82 -12.50 8.96 16.45
N PHE A 83 -12.31 8.95 15.12
CA PHE A 83 -12.62 10.09 14.24
C PHE A 83 -14.11 10.28 13.96
N GLY A 84 -14.84 9.19 13.67
CA GLY A 84 -16.31 9.20 13.60
C GLY A 84 -16.96 9.57 14.94
N THR A 85 -16.22 9.53 16.04
CA THR A 85 -16.72 9.88 17.38
C THR A 85 -16.11 11.17 17.92
N GLN A 86 -15.18 11.81 17.18
CA GLN A 86 -14.69 13.13 17.55
C GLN A 86 -15.83 14.15 17.39
N PRO A 87 -16.17 14.92 18.43
CA PRO A 87 -17.22 15.93 18.35
C PRO A 87 -16.90 17.06 17.37
N ASN A 88 -15.61 17.27 17.04
CA ASN A 88 -15.15 18.38 16.21
C ASN A 88 -15.06 18.05 14.70
N VAL A 89 -15.43 16.82 14.29
CA VAL A 89 -15.48 16.41 12.87
C VAL A 89 -16.93 16.38 12.45
N ASN A 90 -17.29 17.24 11.51
CA ASN A 90 -18.68 17.38 11.05
C ASN A 90 -19.00 16.35 9.96
N LYS A 91 -18.24 16.36 8.86
CA LYS A 91 -18.50 15.51 7.69
C LYS A 91 -17.20 15.00 7.08
N ILE A 92 -17.22 13.77 6.61
CA ILE A 92 -16.12 13.09 5.92
C ILE A 92 -16.64 12.66 4.55
N PHE A 93 -16.05 13.22 3.52
CA PHE A 93 -16.26 12.81 2.15
C PHE A 93 -15.21 11.75 1.83
N LEU A 94 -15.65 10.49 1.71
CA LEU A 94 -14.78 9.37 1.42
C LEU A 94 -14.88 9.04 -0.07
N LEU A 95 -13.84 9.36 -0.84
CA LEU A 95 -13.80 9.00 -2.25
C LEU A 95 -13.65 7.49 -2.41
N VAL A 96 -14.52 6.87 -3.20
CA VAL A 96 -14.53 5.42 -3.46
C VAL A 96 -14.70 5.20 -4.96
N ARG A 97 -13.83 4.40 -5.58
CA ARG A 97 -14.02 4.01 -6.99
C ARG A 97 -15.25 3.11 -7.13
N ALA A 98 -16.31 3.64 -7.70
CA ALA A 98 -17.58 2.96 -7.90
C ALA A 98 -18.34 3.59 -9.07
N ALA A 99 -19.30 2.86 -9.63
CA ALA A 99 -20.10 3.34 -10.75
C ALA A 99 -21.02 4.52 -10.35
N ASP A 100 -21.59 4.44 -9.14
CA ASP A 100 -22.54 5.39 -8.59
C ASP A 100 -22.49 5.43 -7.05
N THR A 101 -23.31 6.29 -6.45
CA THR A 101 -23.38 6.50 -4.99
C THR A 101 -23.82 5.26 -4.23
N LYS A 102 -24.73 4.45 -4.79
CA LYS A 102 -25.21 3.22 -4.16
C LYS A 102 -24.06 2.21 -4.09
N ALA A 103 -23.39 1.97 -5.21
CA ALA A 103 -22.21 1.11 -5.29
C ALA A 103 -21.06 1.61 -4.39
N ALA A 104 -20.84 2.94 -4.30
CA ALA A 104 -19.84 3.51 -3.41
C ALA A 104 -20.16 3.21 -1.93
N THR A 105 -21.43 3.35 -1.55
CA THR A 105 -21.92 3.09 -0.19
C THR A 105 -21.82 1.61 0.16
N GLU A 106 -22.32 0.72 -0.69
CA GLU A 106 -22.20 -0.74 -0.52
C GLU A 106 -20.74 -1.17 -0.39
N ARG A 107 -19.86 -0.61 -1.24
CA ARG A 107 -18.43 -0.90 -1.19
C ARG A 107 -17.80 -0.42 0.11
N PHE A 108 -18.16 0.76 0.61
CA PHE A 108 -17.72 1.24 1.92
C PHE A 108 -18.16 0.29 3.04
N HIS A 109 -19.44 -0.10 3.07
CA HIS A 109 -19.93 -1.06 4.07
C HIS A 109 -19.17 -2.39 4.03
N ASN A 110 -19.00 -2.96 2.83
CA ASN A 110 -18.41 -4.30 2.66
C ASN A 110 -16.88 -4.32 2.83
N GLU A 111 -16.17 -3.34 2.24
CA GLU A 111 -14.71 -3.33 2.21
C GLU A 111 -14.06 -2.61 3.39
N VAL A 112 -14.81 -1.80 4.13
CA VAL A 112 -14.34 -1.02 5.28
C VAL A 112 -15.03 -1.50 6.55
N LEU A 113 -16.33 -1.24 6.71
CA LEU A 113 -17.03 -1.51 7.97
C LEU A 113 -17.19 -2.99 8.30
N GLY A 114 -17.22 -3.87 7.29
CA GLY A 114 -17.26 -5.32 7.47
C GLY A 114 -15.95 -5.93 7.96
N LYS A 115 -14.84 -5.18 7.98
CA LYS A 115 -13.53 -5.73 8.33
C LYS A 115 -13.41 -6.03 9.82
N GLU A 116 -12.53 -6.97 10.16
CA GLU A 116 -12.19 -7.32 11.55
C GLU A 116 -11.66 -6.09 12.31
N LEU A 117 -11.01 -5.17 11.60
CA LEU A 117 -10.54 -3.91 12.15
C LEU A 117 -11.64 -3.13 12.88
N PHE A 118 -12.85 -3.17 12.32
CA PHE A 118 -14.00 -2.46 12.85
C PHE A 118 -14.70 -3.23 13.98
N ARG A 119 -14.23 -4.43 14.36
CA ARG A 119 -14.80 -5.23 15.47
C ARG A 119 -14.83 -4.42 16.76
N VAL A 120 -13.70 -3.78 17.13
CA VAL A 120 -13.60 -2.97 18.35
C VAL A 120 -14.62 -1.83 18.37
N VAL A 121 -14.95 -1.27 17.20
CA VAL A 121 -15.94 -0.20 17.06
C VAL A 121 -17.35 -0.72 17.17
N ARG A 122 -17.63 -1.86 16.51
CA ARG A 122 -18.92 -2.54 16.58
C ARG A 122 -19.23 -2.98 18.00
N GLU A 123 -18.24 -3.52 18.71
CA GLU A 123 -18.36 -3.88 20.13
C GLU A 123 -18.61 -2.66 21.01
N LYS A 124 -17.92 -1.54 20.75
CA LYS A 124 -18.07 -0.31 21.54
C LYS A 124 -19.40 0.42 21.33
N TRP A 125 -19.87 0.51 20.08
CA TRP A 125 -21.02 1.34 19.70
C TRP A 125 -22.29 0.55 19.41
N GLY A 126 -22.19 -0.77 19.28
CA GLY A 126 -23.32 -1.67 19.04
C GLY A 126 -24.20 -1.22 17.88
N SER A 127 -25.51 -1.21 18.10
CA SER A 127 -26.53 -0.78 17.13
C SER A 127 -26.39 0.67 16.67
N ASN A 128 -25.78 1.54 17.48
CA ASN A 128 -25.66 2.97 17.17
C ASN A 128 -24.58 3.28 16.14
N LEU A 129 -23.71 2.31 15.81
CA LEU A 129 -22.59 2.53 14.91
C LEU A 129 -23.04 2.99 13.53
N ASN A 130 -24.07 2.36 12.96
CA ASN A 130 -24.52 2.68 11.61
C ASN A 130 -25.07 4.10 11.53
N SER A 131 -25.89 4.54 12.50
CA SER A 131 -26.40 5.92 12.57
C SER A 131 -25.27 6.92 12.62
N LEU A 132 -24.32 6.72 13.54
CA LEU A 132 -23.19 7.62 13.74
C LEU A 132 -22.28 7.73 12.50
N ILE A 133 -22.09 6.63 11.78
CA ILE A 133 -21.32 6.63 10.53
C ILE A 133 -22.10 7.33 9.42
N SER A 134 -23.39 7.03 9.24
CA SER A 134 -24.22 7.64 8.20
C SER A 134 -24.38 9.15 8.39
N GLU A 135 -24.38 9.64 9.63
CA GLU A 135 -24.41 11.07 9.93
C GLU A 135 -23.12 11.80 9.53
N LYS A 136 -21.97 11.13 9.59
CA LYS A 136 -20.66 11.76 9.43
C LYS A 136 -19.94 11.43 8.14
N VAL A 137 -20.31 10.35 7.45
CA VAL A 137 -19.52 9.78 6.37
C VAL A 137 -20.38 9.67 5.13
N LEU A 138 -19.95 10.38 4.09
CA LEU A 138 -20.54 10.29 2.76
C LEU A 138 -19.54 9.59 1.83
N ALA A 139 -19.85 8.36 1.43
CA ALA A 139 -19.10 7.66 0.39
C ALA A 139 -19.45 8.26 -0.98
N ILE A 140 -18.43 8.70 -1.73
CA ILE A 140 -18.61 9.41 -3.00
C ILE A 140 -17.96 8.60 -4.12
N PRO A 141 -18.69 8.29 -5.20
CA PRO A 141 -18.09 7.68 -6.38
C PRO A 141 -17.08 8.65 -7.01
N GLY A 142 -15.83 8.20 -7.15
CA GLY A 142 -14.80 8.97 -7.84
C GLY A 142 -13.47 8.23 -7.96
N ASP A 143 -12.59 8.79 -8.78
CA ASP A 143 -11.24 8.26 -9.06
C ASP A 143 -10.23 9.40 -9.09
N ILE A 144 -9.15 9.26 -8.33
CA ILE A 144 -8.10 10.26 -8.27
C ILE A 144 -7.36 10.42 -9.59
N SER A 145 -7.39 9.42 -10.48
CA SER A 145 -6.77 9.53 -11.81
C SER A 145 -7.55 10.43 -12.78
N CYS A 146 -8.66 11.01 -12.34
CA CYS A 146 -9.52 11.84 -13.16
C CYS A 146 -9.53 13.29 -12.64
N ASP A 147 -9.77 14.23 -13.55
CA ASP A 147 -10.03 15.61 -13.19
C ASP A 147 -11.20 15.73 -12.21
N ASN A 148 -11.08 16.70 -11.30
CA ASN A 148 -12.01 16.88 -10.19
C ASN A 148 -12.27 15.60 -9.39
N LEU A 149 -11.28 14.70 -9.32
CA LEU A 149 -11.33 13.42 -8.60
C LEU A 149 -12.43 12.48 -9.11
N GLY A 150 -12.88 12.66 -10.36
CA GLY A 150 -13.97 11.87 -10.94
C GLY A 150 -15.36 12.15 -10.33
N VAL A 151 -15.50 13.18 -9.49
CA VAL A 151 -16.79 13.58 -8.91
C VAL A 151 -17.63 14.26 -10.00
N LYS A 152 -18.60 13.51 -10.53
CA LYS A 152 -19.44 13.94 -11.66
C LYS A 152 -20.44 15.02 -11.26
N ASP A 153 -21.06 14.89 -10.10
CA ASP A 153 -22.07 15.82 -9.61
C ASP A 153 -21.45 17.22 -9.34
N PRO A 154 -21.86 18.27 -10.09
CA PRO A 154 -21.35 19.62 -9.91
C PRO A 154 -21.74 20.25 -8.57
N ASN A 155 -22.95 20.00 -8.08
CA ASN A 155 -23.45 20.58 -6.82
C ASN A 155 -22.68 20.01 -5.63
N LEU A 156 -22.48 18.69 -5.63
CA LEU A 156 -21.65 18.03 -4.62
C LEU A 156 -20.21 18.54 -4.64
N ARG A 157 -19.65 18.73 -5.85
CA ARG A 157 -18.28 19.24 -6.01
C ARG A 157 -18.12 20.67 -5.49
N GLU A 158 -19.10 21.54 -5.73
CA GLU A 158 -19.13 22.90 -5.17
C GLU A 158 -19.27 22.90 -3.64
N GLU A 159 -20.11 22.03 -3.08
CA GLU A 159 -20.18 21.80 -1.62
C GLU A 159 -18.80 21.41 -1.08
N MET A 160 -18.13 20.45 -1.72
CA MET A 160 -16.80 20.00 -1.30
C MET A 160 -15.79 21.14 -1.30
N TRP A 161 -15.71 21.95 -2.37
CA TRP A 161 -14.82 23.10 -2.44
C TRP A 161 -15.10 24.15 -1.35
N ARG A 162 -16.36 24.34 -0.96
CA ARG A 162 -16.75 25.31 0.08
C ARG A 162 -16.48 24.80 1.51
N GLU A 163 -16.54 23.50 1.72
CA GLU A 163 -16.66 22.92 3.06
C GLU A 163 -15.42 22.15 3.54
N ILE A 164 -14.50 21.76 2.68
CA ILE A 164 -13.34 20.95 3.07
C ILE A 164 -12.28 21.79 3.78
N ASP A 165 -11.88 21.34 4.98
CA ASP A 165 -10.77 21.92 5.76
C ASP A 165 -9.46 21.14 5.56
N VAL A 166 -9.52 19.82 5.39
CA VAL A 166 -8.33 18.97 5.26
C VAL A 166 -8.54 17.94 4.16
N ILE A 167 -7.53 17.78 3.31
CA ILE A 167 -7.46 16.72 2.31
C ILE A 167 -6.36 15.75 2.73
N LEU A 168 -6.72 14.49 2.93
CA LEU A 168 -5.78 13.40 3.16
C LEU A 168 -5.74 12.51 1.92
N ASN A 169 -4.68 12.65 1.13
CA ASN A 169 -4.44 11.83 -0.03
C ASN A 169 -3.51 10.66 0.32
N SER A 170 -4.11 9.48 0.47
CA SER A 170 -3.38 8.22 0.62
C SER A 170 -3.63 7.24 -0.52
N ALA A 171 -4.38 7.64 -1.55
CA ALA A 171 -4.70 6.82 -2.70
C ALA A 171 -3.45 6.54 -3.56
N ALA A 172 -3.14 5.26 -3.77
CA ALA A 172 -2.01 4.83 -4.58
C ALA A 172 -2.17 3.41 -5.11
N THR A 173 -1.58 3.11 -6.27
CA THR A 173 -1.15 1.74 -6.57
C THR A 173 0.19 1.49 -5.92
N THR A 174 0.39 0.30 -5.37
CA THR A 174 1.64 -0.03 -4.69
C THR A 174 2.25 -1.31 -5.17
N LYS A 175 1.80 -1.80 -6.34
CA LYS A 175 2.49 -2.88 -7.04
C LYS A 175 3.76 -2.34 -7.65
N PHE A 176 4.86 -3.02 -7.34
CA PHE A 176 6.18 -2.68 -7.86
C PHE A 176 6.26 -2.88 -9.39
N ASP A 177 5.39 -3.74 -9.93
CA ASP A 177 5.22 -4.07 -11.34
C ASP A 177 3.79 -3.73 -11.84
N GLU A 178 3.16 -2.64 -11.35
CA GLU A 178 1.88 -2.22 -11.96
C GLU A 178 2.09 -1.81 -13.42
N ARG A 179 1.05 -1.98 -14.25
CA ARG A 179 1.04 -1.39 -15.59
C ARG A 179 1.35 0.11 -15.51
N TYR A 180 2.24 0.60 -16.37
CA TYR A 180 2.77 1.96 -16.28
C TYR A 180 1.69 3.03 -16.47
N ASP A 181 0.72 2.79 -17.36
CA ASP A 181 -0.47 3.64 -17.56
C ASP A 181 -1.26 3.83 -16.25
N ALA A 182 -1.55 2.74 -15.55
CA ALA A 182 -2.25 2.78 -14.27
C ALA A 182 -1.41 3.42 -13.16
N ALA A 183 -0.09 3.15 -13.12
CA ALA A 183 0.80 3.71 -12.11
C ALA A 183 0.95 5.23 -12.25
N LEU A 184 1.19 5.73 -13.46
CA LEU A 184 1.23 7.17 -13.76
C LEU A 184 -0.12 7.84 -13.46
N GLY A 185 -1.22 7.25 -13.93
CA GLY A 185 -2.56 7.81 -13.73
C GLY A 185 -2.90 8.02 -12.25
N ILE A 186 -2.53 7.07 -11.39
CA ILE A 186 -2.92 7.11 -9.98
C ILE A 186 -1.87 7.81 -9.11
N ASN A 187 -0.61 7.39 -9.17
CA ASN A 187 0.41 7.88 -8.24
C ASN A 187 0.96 9.25 -8.63
N THR A 188 1.05 9.52 -9.93
CA THR A 188 1.64 10.75 -10.48
C THR A 188 0.56 11.77 -10.80
N LEU A 189 -0.27 11.49 -11.80
CA LEU A 189 -1.35 12.39 -12.21
C LEU A 189 -2.41 12.54 -11.14
N GLY A 190 -2.70 11.49 -10.37
CA GLY A 190 -3.62 11.60 -9.24
C GLY A 190 -3.15 12.57 -8.16
N ALA A 191 -1.84 12.70 -7.95
CA ALA A 191 -1.30 13.74 -7.07
C ALA A 191 -1.56 15.15 -7.63
N ARG A 192 -1.38 15.33 -8.95
CA ARG A 192 -1.75 16.56 -9.68
C ARG A 192 -3.24 16.88 -9.58
N HIS A 193 -4.12 15.91 -9.81
CA HIS A 193 -5.57 16.14 -9.73
C HIS A 193 -6.00 16.50 -8.30
N VAL A 194 -5.39 15.88 -7.29
CA VAL A 194 -5.63 16.22 -5.88
C VAL A 194 -5.20 17.64 -5.54
N VAL A 195 -3.99 18.07 -5.91
CA VAL A 195 -3.54 19.44 -5.60
C VAL A 195 -4.34 20.48 -6.37
N THR A 196 -4.69 20.21 -7.63
CA THR A 196 -5.58 21.09 -8.41
C THR A 196 -6.98 21.18 -7.79
N PHE A 197 -7.52 20.08 -7.26
CA PHE A 197 -8.77 20.10 -6.51
C PHE A 197 -8.63 20.89 -5.19
N ALA A 198 -7.53 20.69 -4.48
CA ALA A 198 -7.21 21.35 -3.22
C ALA A 198 -7.15 22.88 -3.37
N LYS A 199 -6.59 23.38 -4.47
CA LYS A 199 -6.53 24.83 -4.77
C LYS A 199 -7.89 25.49 -4.91
N LYS A 200 -8.92 24.73 -5.28
CA LYS A 200 -10.30 25.21 -5.38
C LYS A 200 -11.01 25.24 -4.02
N CYS A 201 -10.45 24.59 -2.99
CA CYS A 201 -11.06 24.50 -1.67
C CYS A 201 -10.80 25.77 -0.85
N VAL A 202 -11.82 26.60 -0.67
CA VAL A 202 -11.68 27.96 -0.10
C VAL A 202 -11.36 27.99 1.40
N LYS A 203 -11.63 26.89 2.13
CA LYS A 203 -11.34 26.75 3.57
C LYS A 203 -10.18 25.81 3.87
N LEU A 204 -9.44 25.38 2.85
CA LEU A 204 -8.43 24.35 3.02
C LEU A 204 -7.31 24.83 3.95
N LYS A 205 -7.14 24.12 5.06
CA LYS A 205 -6.07 24.33 6.04
C LYS A 205 -4.86 23.45 5.78
N MET A 206 -5.06 22.29 5.15
CA MET A 206 -3.99 21.33 4.92
C MET A 206 -4.31 20.35 3.79
N LEU A 207 -3.33 20.12 2.93
CA LEU A 207 -3.20 18.94 2.11
C LEU A 207 -2.14 18.02 2.73
N LEU A 208 -2.55 16.84 3.20
CA LEU A 208 -1.64 15.78 3.62
C LEU A 208 -1.52 14.76 2.49
N HIS A 209 -0.31 14.52 2.03
CA HIS A 209 0.00 13.47 1.06
C HIS A 209 0.81 12.36 1.70
N VAL A 210 0.35 11.13 1.52
CA VAL A 210 1.11 9.96 1.90
C VAL A 210 1.95 9.53 0.70
N SER A 211 3.25 9.77 0.81
CA SER A 211 4.28 9.36 -0.15
C SER A 211 4.84 7.98 0.23
N THR A 212 6.11 7.73 -0.03
CA THR A 212 6.83 6.51 0.36
C THR A 212 8.29 6.85 0.64
N ASP A 213 8.98 6.02 1.41
CA ASP A 213 10.42 6.11 1.49
C ASP A 213 11.08 5.69 0.16
N PHE A 214 12.04 6.48 -0.28
CA PHE A 214 12.64 6.43 -1.60
C PHE A 214 14.00 5.73 -1.54
N TYR A 215 14.02 4.48 -1.10
CA TYR A 215 15.22 3.69 -0.81
C TYR A 215 16.38 4.00 -1.79
N LYS A 216 17.38 4.76 -1.31
CA LYS A 216 18.64 5.03 -2.00
C LYS A 216 19.75 4.35 -1.22
N TYR A 217 20.85 4.00 -1.88
CA TYR A 217 22.10 3.63 -1.18
C TYR A 217 22.73 4.80 -0.39
N ARG A 218 21.97 5.89 -0.16
CA ARG A 218 22.34 7.14 0.52
C ARG A 218 21.20 7.60 1.42
N LEU A 219 21.54 8.41 2.42
CA LEU A 219 20.59 9.08 3.30
C LEU A 219 19.60 9.90 2.44
N ILE A 220 18.31 9.61 2.56
CA ILE A 220 17.26 10.45 1.96
C ILE A 220 17.02 11.56 2.97
N LEU A 221 17.08 12.80 2.51
CA LEU A 221 16.79 13.96 3.34
C LEU A 221 15.29 14.26 3.30
N GLU A 222 14.78 14.90 4.35
CA GLU A 222 13.41 15.46 4.42
C GLU A 222 13.29 16.74 3.56
N ASN A 223 13.95 16.75 2.40
CA ASN A 223 13.90 17.81 1.41
C ASN A 223 12.87 17.46 0.32
N PRO A 224 12.12 18.43 -0.20
CA PRO A 224 11.22 18.23 -1.34
C PRO A 224 11.99 17.75 -2.57
N PHE A 225 11.33 16.95 -3.42
CA PHE A 225 11.86 16.65 -4.75
C PHE A 225 11.63 17.82 -5.68
N PHE A 226 12.65 18.19 -6.45
CA PHE A 226 12.50 19.17 -7.52
C PHE A 226 12.05 18.51 -8.82
N MET A 227 11.35 19.27 -9.66
CA MET A 227 10.97 18.81 -10.99
C MET A 227 12.22 18.38 -11.76
N GLY A 228 12.17 17.18 -12.34
CA GLY A 228 13.28 16.61 -13.11
C GLY A 228 14.36 15.90 -12.29
N GLU A 229 14.24 15.84 -10.96
CA GLU A 229 15.21 15.15 -10.10
C GLU A 229 15.16 13.62 -10.30
N THR A 230 16.33 12.98 -10.27
CA THR A 230 16.48 11.53 -10.47
C THR A 230 17.46 10.95 -9.45
N LEU A 231 17.36 9.65 -9.15
CA LEU A 231 18.22 9.04 -8.12
C LEU A 231 19.64 8.81 -8.60
N ASN A 232 19.83 8.57 -9.90
CA ASN A 232 21.11 8.31 -10.53
C ASN A 232 21.73 9.58 -11.17
N GLU A 233 21.24 10.77 -10.82
CA GLU A 233 21.74 12.06 -11.32
C GLU A 233 21.63 12.22 -12.85
N THR A 234 20.84 11.37 -13.51
CA THR A 234 20.49 11.55 -14.92
C THR A 234 19.61 12.78 -15.05
N SER A 235 20.04 13.78 -15.80
CA SER A 235 19.21 14.97 -16.08
C SER A 235 18.04 14.62 -17.01
N GLY A 236 16.92 15.36 -16.89
CA GLY A 236 15.87 15.37 -17.92
C GLY A 236 14.72 14.39 -17.70
N LEU A 237 14.34 14.11 -16.45
CA LEU A 237 13.03 13.51 -16.19
C LEU A 237 11.93 14.53 -16.52
N ASP A 238 11.28 14.35 -17.65
CA ASP A 238 10.10 15.13 -18.08
C ASP A 238 8.84 14.30 -17.83
N ILE A 239 8.04 14.70 -16.84
CA ILE A 239 6.85 13.96 -16.43
C ILE A 239 5.79 13.97 -17.54
N GLU A 240 5.59 15.11 -18.21
CA GLU A 240 4.70 15.23 -19.36
C GLU A 240 5.19 14.36 -20.53
N GLY A 241 6.50 14.34 -20.76
CA GLY A 241 7.16 13.43 -21.71
C GLY A 241 6.90 11.94 -21.40
N GLU A 242 7.00 11.53 -20.13
CA GLU A 242 6.69 10.16 -19.69
C GLU A 242 5.23 9.79 -19.96
N VAL A 243 4.30 10.70 -19.69
CA VAL A 243 2.87 10.49 -19.94
C VAL A 243 2.59 10.34 -21.43
N LYS A 244 3.20 11.20 -22.26
CA LYS A 244 3.08 11.11 -23.72
C LYS A 244 3.64 9.79 -24.26
N LEU A 245 4.84 9.41 -23.84
CA LEU A 245 5.50 8.17 -24.23
C LEU A 245 4.66 6.94 -23.87
N MET A 246 4.11 6.91 -22.65
CA MET A 246 3.21 5.84 -22.21
C MET A 246 1.96 5.78 -23.10
N GLY A 247 1.33 6.93 -23.36
CA GLY A 247 0.12 7.02 -24.17
C GLY A 247 0.32 6.54 -25.61
N GLU A 248 1.42 6.96 -26.25
CA GLU A 248 1.80 6.52 -27.59
C GLU A 248 2.05 5.00 -27.65
N ARG A 249 2.76 4.46 -26.66
CA ARG A 249 3.02 3.00 -26.59
C ARG A 249 1.72 2.21 -26.42
N LEU A 250 0.82 2.66 -25.54
CA LEU A 250 -0.46 2.00 -25.31
C LEU A 250 -1.36 2.09 -26.55
N SER A 251 -1.42 3.25 -27.20
CA SER A 251 -2.19 3.43 -28.44
C SER A 251 -1.66 2.52 -29.55
N LYS A 252 -0.34 2.46 -29.73
CA LYS A 252 0.29 1.59 -30.73
C LYS A 252 -0.09 0.12 -30.53
N LEU A 253 0.03 -0.40 -29.31
CA LEU A 253 -0.31 -1.80 -29.00
C LEU A 253 -1.79 -2.10 -29.30
N ARG A 254 -2.69 -1.16 -29.00
CA ARG A 254 -4.12 -1.30 -29.30
C ARG A 254 -4.39 -1.30 -30.81
N THR A 255 -3.76 -0.41 -31.56
CA THR A 255 -3.88 -0.35 -33.03
C THR A 255 -3.32 -1.60 -33.69
N GLU A 256 -2.28 -2.21 -33.12
CA GLU A 256 -1.71 -3.49 -33.57
C GLU A 256 -2.57 -4.71 -33.19
N GLY A 257 -3.70 -4.52 -32.51
CA GLY A 257 -4.59 -5.61 -32.11
C GLY A 257 -4.01 -6.52 -31.01
N ALA A 258 -3.08 -6.02 -30.20
CA ALA A 258 -2.52 -6.79 -29.10
C ALA A 258 -3.60 -7.19 -28.08
N THR A 259 -3.46 -8.40 -27.51
CA THR A 259 -4.36 -8.88 -26.45
C THR A 259 -4.15 -8.10 -25.15
N GLU A 260 -5.14 -8.10 -24.25
CA GLU A 260 -5.02 -7.40 -22.95
C GLU A 260 -3.87 -7.95 -22.08
N ASP A 261 -3.56 -9.24 -22.17
CA ASP A 261 -2.41 -9.84 -21.48
C ASP A 261 -1.08 -9.34 -22.04
N ALA A 262 -0.98 -9.20 -23.37
CA ALA A 262 0.19 -8.65 -24.03
C ALA A 262 0.36 -7.16 -23.71
N ILE A 263 -0.72 -6.38 -23.72
CA ILE A 263 -0.73 -4.97 -23.31
C ILE A 263 -0.29 -4.85 -21.85
N THR A 264 -0.87 -5.68 -20.97
CA THR A 264 -0.53 -5.67 -19.55
C THR A 264 0.95 -5.95 -19.35
N SER A 265 1.49 -7.00 -19.97
CA SER A 265 2.92 -7.35 -19.86
C SER A 265 3.81 -6.23 -20.39
N ALA A 266 3.51 -5.70 -21.58
CA ALA A 266 4.28 -4.61 -22.18
C ALA A 266 4.26 -3.32 -21.34
N MET A 267 3.13 -2.98 -20.72
CA MET A 267 3.02 -1.81 -19.84
C MET A 267 3.77 -1.99 -18.53
N LYS A 268 3.82 -3.21 -17.98
CA LYS A 268 4.65 -3.50 -16.80
C LYS A 268 6.13 -3.36 -17.11
N ASP A 269 6.57 -3.97 -18.21
CA ASP A 269 7.96 -3.90 -18.66
C ASP A 269 8.38 -2.47 -18.93
N LEU A 270 7.51 -1.68 -19.57
CA LEU A 270 7.75 -0.26 -19.80
C LEU A 270 8.01 0.46 -18.46
N GLY A 271 7.11 0.32 -17.48
CA GLY A 271 7.25 0.98 -16.18
C GLY A 271 8.53 0.58 -15.44
N ILE A 272 8.95 -0.68 -15.52
CA ILE A 272 10.20 -1.17 -14.90
C ILE A 272 11.40 -0.55 -15.61
N ASN A 273 11.39 -0.51 -16.94
CA ASN A 273 12.47 0.06 -17.74
C ASN A 273 12.62 1.57 -17.52
N ARG A 274 11.51 2.32 -17.45
CA ARG A 274 11.54 3.75 -17.14
C ARG A 274 12.07 4.01 -15.73
N ALA A 275 11.61 3.25 -14.72
CA ALA A 275 12.13 3.38 -13.36
C ALA A 275 13.65 3.18 -13.31
N ARG A 276 14.16 2.11 -13.95
CA ARG A 276 15.60 1.83 -14.02
C ARG A 276 16.40 2.92 -14.72
N LEU A 277 15.87 3.48 -15.81
CA LEU A 277 16.52 4.57 -16.55
C LEU A 277 16.87 5.75 -15.64
N TYR A 278 15.98 6.10 -14.73
CA TYR A 278 16.13 7.22 -13.79
C TYR A 278 16.64 6.81 -12.40
N GLY A 279 17.13 5.56 -12.26
CA GLY A 279 17.74 5.05 -11.04
C GLY A 279 16.76 4.64 -9.94
N TRP A 280 15.46 4.57 -10.22
CA TRP A 280 14.44 4.13 -9.26
C TRP A 280 14.34 2.60 -9.23
N PRO A 281 14.13 2.00 -8.05
CA PRO A 281 14.18 0.54 -7.90
C PRO A 281 13.01 -0.19 -8.56
N ASN A 282 11.86 0.48 -8.71
CA ASN A 282 10.65 -0.07 -9.30
C ASN A 282 9.67 1.04 -9.70
N THR A 283 8.62 0.67 -10.44
CA THR A 283 7.60 1.58 -10.97
C THR A 283 6.81 2.31 -9.88
N TYR A 284 6.57 1.66 -8.74
CA TYR A 284 5.84 2.27 -7.63
C TYR A 284 6.60 3.47 -7.05
N VAL A 285 7.86 3.25 -6.64
CA VAL A 285 8.69 4.30 -6.05
C VAL A 285 8.90 5.43 -7.06
N PHE A 286 9.14 5.09 -8.33
CA PHE A 286 9.31 6.07 -9.40
C PHE A 286 8.07 6.97 -9.57
N THR A 287 6.89 6.39 -9.69
CA THR A 287 5.65 7.16 -9.89
C THR A 287 5.22 7.95 -8.66
N LYS A 288 5.58 7.48 -7.45
CA LYS A 288 5.40 8.26 -6.21
C LYS A 288 6.33 9.47 -6.16
N ALA A 289 7.57 9.35 -6.61
CA ALA A 289 8.51 10.46 -6.68
C ALA A 289 7.99 11.54 -7.65
N MET A 290 7.55 11.14 -8.84
CA MET A 290 6.94 12.07 -9.80
C MET A 290 5.67 12.73 -9.24
N GLY A 291 4.84 12.00 -8.49
CA GLY A 291 3.67 12.57 -7.83
C GLY A 291 4.04 13.63 -6.78
N GLU A 292 5.13 13.40 -6.05
CA GLU A 292 5.65 14.36 -5.07
C GLU A 292 6.24 15.61 -5.73
N MET A 293 6.97 15.47 -6.85
CA MET A 293 7.46 16.59 -7.64
C MET A 293 6.30 17.47 -8.14
N LEU A 294 5.24 16.86 -8.67
CA LEU A 294 4.05 17.59 -9.11
C LEU A 294 3.34 18.29 -7.94
N LEU A 295 3.25 17.65 -6.78
CA LEU A 295 2.69 18.27 -5.57
C LEU A 295 3.49 19.49 -5.15
N GLY A 296 4.81 19.35 -5.00
CA GLY A 296 5.71 20.45 -4.61
C GLY A 296 5.66 21.61 -5.62
N HIS A 297 5.63 21.30 -6.91
CA HIS A 297 5.60 22.31 -7.97
C HIS A 297 4.26 23.04 -8.06
N LEU A 298 3.13 22.33 -7.95
CA LEU A 298 1.79 22.89 -8.21
C LEU A 298 1.09 23.44 -6.97
N ARG A 299 1.58 23.16 -5.76
CA ARG A 299 0.91 23.57 -4.51
C ARG A 299 0.79 25.07 -4.34
N GLU A 300 1.70 25.85 -4.92
CA GLU A 300 1.83 27.30 -4.66
C GLU A 300 1.90 27.57 -3.14
N ASN A 301 0.90 28.24 -2.58
CA ASN A 301 0.82 28.59 -1.16
C ASN A 301 0.04 27.58 -0.31
N LEU A 302 -0.41 26.46 -0.89
CA LEU A 302 -1.15 25.45 -0.14
C LEU A 302 -0.26 24.83 0.96
N PRO A 303 -0.74 24.74 2.22
CA PRO A 303 -0.07 24.00 3.27
C PRO A 303 -0.01 22.51 2.91
N LEU A 304 1.20 21.98 2.81
CA LEU A 304 1.46 20.62 2.36
C LEU A 304 2.24 19.85 3.42
N VAL A 305 1.70 18.71 3.85
CA VAL A 305 2.40 17.74 4.69
C VAL A 305 2.64 16.48 3.87
N ILE A 306 3.89 16.06 3.72
CA ILE A 306 4.26 14.81 3.07
C ILE A 306 4.72 13.82 4.13
N ILE A 307 4.10 12.64 4.16
CA ILE A 307 4.52 11.53 5.01
C ILE A 307 5.19 10.49 4.11
N ARG A 308 6.47 10.19 4.32
CA ARG A 308 7.25 9.17 3.59
C ARG A 308 7.48 7.96 4.51
N PRO A 309 6.54 7.00 4.58
CA PRO A 309 6.73 5.80 5.37
C PRO A 309 7.55 4.76 4.61
N THR A 310 8.28 3.98 5.39
CA THR A 310 9.04 2.79 4.97
C THR A 310 8.09 1.59 4.81
N ILE A 311 8.58 0.36 4.88
CA ILE A 311 7.74 -0.84 4.71
C ILE A 311 6.76 -0.92 5.88
N ILE A 312 5.48 -0.70 5.59
CA ILE A 312 4.44 -0.78 6.61
C ILE A 312 4.10 -2.24 6.88
N THR A 313 4.14 -2.61 8.15
CA THR A 313 3.86 -3.97 8.63
C THR A 313 2.55 -4.03 9.41
N THR A 314 2.29 -5.18 10.02
CA THR A 314 1.18 -5.38 10.96
C THR A 314 1.15 -4.33 12.08
N THR A 315 -0.03 -4.16 12.69
CA THR A 315 -0.18 -3.30 13.87
C THR A 315 0.63 -3.83 15.04
N TYR A 316 1.29 -2.92 15.75
CA TYR A 316 2.02 -3.26 16.98
C TYR A 316 1.07 -3.37 18.17
N LYS A 317 0.17 -2.39 18.32
CA LYS A 317 -0.69 -2.25 19.51
C LYS A 317 -2.15 -2.01 19.15
N GLU A 318 -2.44 -1.00 18.34
CA GLU A 318 -3.82 -0.52 18.11
C GLU A 318 -4.38 -0.92 16.74
N PRO A 319 -5.69 -1.25 16.63
CA PRO A 319 -6.64 -1.48 17.72
C PRO A 319 -6.40 -2.83 18.43
N PHE A 320 -5.67 -3.74 17.80
CA PHE A 320 -5.12 -4.95 18.41
C PHE A 320 -3.83 -5.35 17.67
N PRO A 321 -2.89 -6.04 18.33
CA PRO A 321 -1.63 -6.46 17.71
C PRO A 321 -1.83 -7.45 16.57
N GLY A 322 -0.96 -7.38 15.55
CA GLY A 322 -0.87 -8.36 14.47
C GLY A 322 -1.93 -8.21 13.37
N TRP A 323 -2.76 -7.17 13.41
CA TRP A 323 -3.71 -6.93 12.33
C TRP A 323 -3.00 -6.55 11.03
N ILE A 324 -3.44 -7.17 9.95
CA ILE A 324 -3.02 -6.85 8.59
C ILE A 324 -4.15 -7.16 7.62
N GLU A 325 -4.26 -6.37 6.54
CA GLU A 325 -5.16 -6.69 5.44
C GLU A 325 -4.39 -7.15 4.20
N GLY A 326 -4.49 -8.45 3.93
CA GLY A 326 -3.76 -9.12 2.87
C GLY A 326 -2.28 -9.31 3.22
N PHE A 327 -1.61 -10.23 2.52
CA PHE A 327 -0.19 -10.46 2.71
C PHE A 327 0.61 -9.61 1.72
N ARG A 328 1.59 -8.86 2.22
CA ARG A 328 2.44 -7.98 1.40
C ARG A 328 3.89 -8.41 1.52
N THR A 329 4.74 -7.87 0.65
CA THR A 329 6.20 -8.06 0.56
C THR A 329 6.80 -8.97 1.64
N ILE A 330 7.02 -8.46 2.85
CA ILE A 330 7.61 -9.24 3.94
C ILE A 330 6.69 -10.30 4.54
N ASP A 331 5.39 -10.01 4.71
CA ASP A 331 4.43 -10.95 5.28
C ASP A 331 4.36 -12.24 4.46
N SER A 332 4.44 -12.12 3.12
CA SER A 332 4.46 -13.27 2.22
C SER A 332 5.66 -14.19 2.47
N ILE A 333 6.83 -13.60 2.76
CA ILE A 333 8.06 -14.32 3.09
C ILE A 333 7.90 -15.02 4.44
N VAL A 334 7.42 -14.28 5.44
CA VAL A 334 7.19 -14.81 6.81
C VAL A 334 6.18 -15.96 6.80
N ILE A 335 5.11 -15.87 6.00
CA ILE A 335 4.09 -16.92 5.91
C ILE A 335 4.60 -18.12 5.11
N SER A 336 5.35 -17.89 4.03
CA SER A 336 6.00 -18.99 3.30
C SER A 336 6.94 -19.77 4.21
N TYR A 337 7.69 -19.05 5.05
CA TYR A 337 8.52 -19.63 6.09
C TYR A 337 7.71 -20.41 7.13
N ALA A 338 6.66 -19.81 7.69
CA ALA A 338 5.79 -20.43 8.68
C ALA A 338 5.19 -21.75 8.18
N LYS A 339 4.82 -21.80 6.89
CA LYS A 339 4.29 -22.98 6.22
C LYS A 339 5.36 -24.02 5.85
N GLY A 340 6.63 -23.78 6.17
CA GLY A 340 7.75 -24.66 5.88
C GLY A 340 8.12 -24.72 4.39
N LYS A 341 7.70 -23.71 3.60
CA LYS A 341 7.92 -23.65 2.16
C LYS A 341 9.17 -22.85 1.77
N LEU A 342 9.72 -22.06 2.70
CA LEU A 342 10.92 -21.27 2.49
C LEU A 342 12.16 -21.99 3.03
N SER A 343 12.94 -22.62 2.13
CA SER A 343 14.16 -23.34 2.48
C SER A 343 15.42 -22.46 2.44
N CYS A 344 15.47 -21.51 1.50
CA CYS A 344 16.54 -20.54 1.38
C CYS A 344 15.99 -19.14 1.04
N PHE A 345 16.80 -18.12 1.31
CA PHE A 345 16.47 -16.74 0.98
C PHE A 345 17.72 -16.00 0.48
N LEU A 346 17.61 -15.35 -0.67
CA LEU A 346 18.67 -14.50 -1.22
C LEU A 346 18.61 -13.13 -0.53
N GLY A 347 19.65 -12.81 0.24
CA GLY A 347 19.76 -11.52 0.93
C GLY A 347 21.02 -11.44 1.76
N ASN A 348 21.63 -10.25 1.80
CA ASN A 348 22.75 -10.00 2.69
C ASN A 348 22.22 -9.94 4.14
N VAL A 349 22.73 -10.83 4.99
CA VAL A 349 22.32 -10.96 6.39
C VAL A 349 22.50 -9.67 7.21
N LYS A 350 23.41 -8.79 6.77
CA LYS A 350 23.66 -7.48 7.40
C LYS A 350 22.75 -6.37 6.87
N SER A 351 21.98 -6.61 5.81
CA SER A 351 21.05 -5.62 5.27
C SER A 351 20.01 -5.26 6.32
N ILE A 352 19.81 -3.95 6.47
CA ILE A 352 18.74 -3.39 7.27
C ILE A 352 17.47 -3.47 6.43
N LEU A 353 16.40 -3.97 7.03
CA LEU A 353 15.06 -3.87 6.50
C LEU A 353 14.35 -2.74 7.26
N ASP A 354 14.12 -1.62 6.59
CA ASP A 354 13.39 -0.53 7.22
C ASP A 354 11.89 -0.80 7.17
N ALA A 355 11.32 -0.99 8.35
CA ALA A 355 9.93 -1.34 8.53
C ALA A 355 9.30 -0.56 9.69
N ILE A 356 8.00 -0.26 9.58
CA ILE A 356 7.26 0.50 10.57
C ILE A 356 5.85 -0.10 10.77
N PRO A 357 5.37 -0.28 12.02
CA PRO A 357 4.02 -0.74 12.28
C PRO A 357 2.94 0.23 11.76
N ALA A 358 1.84 -0.32 11.23
CA ALA A 358 0.75 0.46 10.63
C ALA A 358 0.10 1.48 11.59
N ASP A 359 -0.07 1.12 12.85
CA ASP A 359 -0.65 1.98 13.88
C ASP A 359 0.26 3.17 14.22
N MET A 360 1.57 3.01 14.15
CA MET A 360 2.52 4.12 14.35
C MET A 360 2.44 5.15 13.21
N VAL A 361 2.38 4.70 11.96
CA VAL A 361 2.24 5.59 10.79
C VAL A 361 0.97 6.42 10.90
N VAL A 362 -0.12 5.79 11.34
CA VAL A 362 -1.43 6.43 11.45
C VAL A 362 -1.47 7.43 12.58
N ASN A 363 -0.93 7.06 13.74
CA ASN A 363 -0.82 7.98 14.86
C ASN A 363 -0.02 9.23 14.46
N LEU A 364 1.06 9.08 13.70
CA LEU A 364 1.80 10.21 13.13
C LEU A 364 0.96 11.03 12.15
N ILE A 365 0.23 10.40 11.22
CA ILE A 365 -0.65 11.12 10.28
C ILE A 365 -1.61 12.02 11.07
N PHE A 366 -2.24 11.49 12.12
CA PHE A 366 -3.16 12.27 12.95
C PHE A 366 -2.46 13.37 13.74
N ASP A 367 -1.29 13.10 14.33
CA ASP A 367 -0.53 14.09 15.06
C ASP A 367 -0.09 15.23 14.13
N ALA A 368 0.39 14.91 12.93
CA ALA A 368 0.75 15.88 11.89
C ALA A 368 -0.46 16.73 11.47
N MET A 369 -1.63 16.10 11.28
CA MET A 369 -2.90 16.79 10.99
C MET A 369 -3.35 17.74 12.10
N VAL A 370 -2.93 17.54 13.34
CA VAL A 370 -3.24 18.43 14.47
C VAL A 370 -2.21 19.54 14.55
N VAL A 371 -0.92 19.20 14.52
CA VAL A 371 0.20 20.13 14.66
C VAL A 371 0.22 21.17 13.54
N HIS A 372 -0.02 20.75 12.30
CA HIS A 372 0.10 21.63 11.13
C HIS A 372 -1.23 22.22 10.65
N ALA A 373 -2.35 22.03 11.37
CA ALA A 373 -3.66 22.55 10.97
C ALA A 373 -3.75 24.09 10.89
N SER A 374 -2.70 24.80 11.32
CA SER A 374 -2.64 26.26 11.31
C SER A 374 -1.26 26.78 10.89
N GLN A 375 -0.44 25.94 10.24
CA GLN A 375 0.88 26.31 9.74
C GLN A 375 0.86 26.35 8.21
N SER A 376 1.56 27.31 7.62
CA SER A 376 1.59 27.53 6.16
C SER A 376 2.86 27.01 5.48
N SER A 377 3.52 26.01 6.06
CA SER A 377 4.79 25.47 5.57
C SER A 377 4.62 24.11 4.90
N GLU A 378 5.54 23.81 3.99
CA GLU A 378 5.76 22.44 3.53
C GLU A 378 6.58 21.68 4.57
N ILE A 379 6.07 20.53 5.01
CA ILE A 379 6.71 19.68 6.01
C ILE A 379 6.77 18.25 5.48
N ILE A 380 7.94 17.63 5.61
CA ILE A 380 8.17 16.25 5.18
C ILE A 380 8.58 15.45 6.41
N TYR A 381 7.90 14.32 6.66
CA TYR A 381 8.24 13.37 7.71
C TYR A 381 8.72 12.06 7.10
N HIS A 382 9.90 11.60 7.49
CA HIS A 382 10.35 10.23 7.23
C HIS A 382 9.94 9.30 8.36
N VAL A 383 9.17 8.27 8.03
CA VAL A 383 8.61 7.33 9.00
C VAL A 383 9.28 5.97 8.84
N GLY A 384 10.44 5.85 9.48
CA GLY A 384 11.27 4.65 9.48
C GLY A 384 11.79 4.29 10.86
N SER A 385 12.24 3.06 11.02
CA SER A 385 12.93 2.58 12.22
C SER A 385 14.44 2.46 12.03
N SER A 386 14.93 2.36 10.78
CA SER A 386 16.32 2.01 10.47
C SER A 386 17.39 2.88 11.16
N MET A 387 17.16 4.19 11.26
CA MET A 387 18.15 5.12 11.84
C MET A 387 18.28 5.00 13.37
N ARG A 388 17.23 4.58 14.07
CA ARG A 388 17.21 4.51 15.55
C ARG A 388 17.24 3.08 16.08
N ASN A 389 16.58 2.16 15.39
CA ASN A 389 16.44 0.77 15.77
C ASN A 389 16.43 -0.13 14.52
N PRO A 390 17.59 -0.34 13.88
CA PRO A 390 17.67 -1.07 12.62
C PRO A 390 17.34 -2.56 12.79
N LEU A 391 16.36 -3.05 12.02
CA LEU A 391 16.02 -4.46 11.94
C LEU A 391 16.84 -5.15 10.84
N LYS A 392 17.75 -6.06 11.18
CA LYS A 392 18.59 -6.78 10.21
C LYS A 392 17.88 -8.01 9.68
N LEU A 393 18.15 -8.38 8.41
CA LEU A 393 17.62 -9.61 7.82
C LEU A 393 17.97 -10.87 8.64
N LEU A 394 19.16 -10.91 9.25
CA LEU A 394 19.56 -11.99 10.14
C LEU A 394 18.63 -12.12 11.37
N GLU A 395 18.27 -10.98 11.96
CA GLU A 395 17.41 -10.92 13.13
C GLU A 395 15.99 -11.37 12.77
N ILE A 396 15.48 -10.99 11.60
CA ILE A 396 14.18 -11.46 11.10
C ILE A 396 14.15 -12.98 10.99
N ARG A 397 15.21 -13.59 10.43
CA ARG A 397 15.32 -15.05 10.36
C ARG A 397 15.29 -15.67 11.75
N ASP A 398 16.05 -15.12 12.69
CA ASP A 398 16.17 -15.67 14.05
C ASP A 398 14.89 -15.45 14.88
N TYR A 399 14.22 -14.32 14.70
CA TYR A 399 12.91 -14.02 15.29
C TYR A 399 11.84 -14.98 14.74
N SER A 400 11.82 -15.17 13.42
CA SER A 400 10.90 -16.10 12.76
C SER A 400 11.13 -17.53 13.25
N PHE A 401 12.39 -18.00 13.29
CA PHE A 401 12.72 -19.33 13.80
C PHE A 401 12.29 -19.53 15.25
N ARG A 402 12.63 -18.59 16.14
CA ARG A 402 12.20 -18.66 17.55
C ARG A 402 10.68 -18.66 17.69
N HIS A 403 9.98 -17.79 16.96
CA HIS A 403 8.53 -17.68 17.02
C HIS A 403 7.84 -18.96 16.53
N PHE A 404 8.16 -19.44 15.33
CA PHE A 404 7.50 -20.61 14.74
C PHE A 404 7.99 -21.96 15.28
N THR A 405 9.12 -22.00 16.00
CA THR A 405 9.48 -23.16 16.81
C THR A 405 8.58 -23.27 18.04
N LYS A 406 8.29 -22.13 18.71
CA LYS A 406 7.43 -22.08 19.90
C LYS A 406 5.94 -22.16 19.55
N ASN A 407 5.53 -21.52 18.45
CA ASN A 407 4.15 -21.44 17.97
C ASN A 407 4.11 -21.94 16.52
N PRO A 408 4.20 -23.26 16.30
CA PRO A 408 4.27 -23.81 14.95
C PRO A 408 3.00 -23.52 14.16
N TRP A 409 3.16 -23.30 12.85
CA TRP A 409 2.01 -23.26 11.96
C TRP A 409 1.33 -24.62 11.97
N ILE A 410 0.04 -24.64 12.24
CA ILE A 410 -0.75 -25.88 12.24
C ILE A 410 -1.31 -26.11 10.84
N LYS A 411 -1.00 -27.27 10.26
CA LYS A 411 -1.57 -27.69 8.98
C LYS A 411 -3.04 -28.07 9.15
N GLU A 412 -3.75 -28.21 8.03
CA GLU A 412 -5.15 -28.68 8.01
C GLU A 412 -5.33 -30.07 8.65
N ASP A 413 -4.29 -30.90 8.65
CA ASP A 413 -4.28 -32.22 9.30
C ASP A 413 -3.96 -32.16 10.81
N GLY A 414 -3.89 -30.96 11.39
CA GLY A 414 -3.56 -30.73 12.79
C GLY A 414 -2.08 -30.88 13.13
N LYS A 415 -1.22 -31.26 12.18
CA LYS A 415 0.20 -31.46 12.46
C LYS A 415 0.96 -30.13 12.46
N PRO A 416 1.84 -29.90 13.46
CA PRO A 416 2.68 -28.72 13.47
C PRO A 416 3.74 -28.78 12.36
N VAL A 417 3.95 -27.68 11.66
CA VAL A 417 5.07 -27.50 10.75
C VAL A 417 6.34 -27.33 11.57
N LYS A 418 7.30 -28.25 11.40
CA LYS A 418 8.65 -28.09 11.94
C LYS A 418 9.45 -27.18 11.02
N VAL A 419 9.80 -25.99 11.51
CA VAL A 419 10.63 -25.04 10.77
C VAL A 419 12.12 -25.21 11.14
N GLY A 420 13.01 -24.98 10.17
CA GLY A 420 14.45 -24.86 10.39
C GLY A 420 14.91 -23.41 10.26
N LYS A 421 16.19 -23.13 10.50
CA LYS A 421 16.76 -21.83 10.12
C LYS A 421 16.90 -21.77 8.60
N VAL A 422 16.34 -20.73 7.98
CA VAL A 422 16.45 -20.51 6.53
C VAL A 422 17.92 -20.32 6.13
N THR A 423 18.33 -20.99 5.06
CA THR A 423 19.65 -20.78 4.47
C THR A 423 19.70 -19.40 3.82
N MET A 424 20.49 -18.49 4.39
CA MET A 424 20.68 -17.15 3.85
C MET A 424 21.79 -17.16 2.81
N LEU A 425 21.46 -16.76 1.58
CA LEU A 425 22.38 -16.75 0.44
C LEU A 425 22.74 -15.30 0.16
N SER A 426 24.00 -14.92 0.39
CA SER A 426 24.40 -13.51 0.38
C SER A 426 24.62 -12.91 -1.01
N ASN A 427 24.69 -13.76 -2.06
CA ASN A 427 24.89 -13.31 -3.44
C ASN A 427 24.35 -14.32 -4.48
N MET A 428 24.22 -13.86 -5.73
CA MET A 428 23.69 -14.67 -6.83
C MET A 428 24.50 -15.94 -7.11
N ALA A 429 25.81 -15.90 -6.94
CA ALA A 429 26.65 -17.09 -7.16
C ALA A 429 26.32 -18.20 -6.15
N SER A 430 26.16 -17.86 -4.87
CA SER A 430 25.72 -18.81 -3.83
C SER A 430 24.31 -19.33 -4.10
N PHE A 431 23.42 -18.47 -4.60
CA PHE A 431 22.06 -18.85 -4.96
C PHE A 431 22.00 -19.81 -6.14
N HIS A 432 22.71 -19.53 -7.23
CA HIS A 432 22.77 -20.44 -8.38
C HIS A 432 23.35 -21.80 -7.99
N ARG A 433 24.40 -21.85 -7.16
CA ARG A 433 24.94 -23.11 -6.64
C ARG A 433 23.90 -23.88 -5.82
N TYR A 434 23.21 -23.21 -4.90
CA TYR A 434 22.16 -23.83 -4.09
C TYR A 434 21.03 -24.39 -4.95
N MET A 435 20.52 -23.61 -5.92
CA MET A 435 19.46 -24.03 -6.83
C MET A 435 19.90 -25.19 -7.74
N ALA A 436 21.14 -25.18 -8.22
CA ALA A 436 21.69 -26.28 -9.01
C ALA A 436 21.68 -27.59 -8.23
N ILE A 437 22.17 -27.56 -6.99
CA ILE A 437 22.32 -28.74 -6.14
C ILE A 437 20.96 -29.26 -5.63
N HIS A 438 20.13 -28.37 -5.10
CA HIS A 438 18.92 -28.76 -4.36
C HIS A 438 17.64 -28.78 -5.20
N CYS A 439 17.64 -28.20 -6.40
CA CYS A 439 16.47 -28.17 -7.26
C CYS A 439 16.74 -28.81 -8.64
N LEU A 440 17.73 -28.31 -9.38
CA LEU A 440 17.94 -28.72 -10.78
C LEU A 440 18.48 -30.15 -10.91
N LEU A 441 19.45 -30.56 -10.09
CA LEU A 441 19.98 -31.93 -10.12
C LEU A 441 18.89 -32.98 -9.79
N PRO A 442 18.11 -32.85 -8.70
CA PRO A 442 17.01 -33.77 -8.43
C PRO A 442 15.98 -33.83 -9.57
N LEU A 443 15.60 -32.68 -10.14
CA LEU A 443 14.67 -32.65 -11.27
C LEU A 443 15.21 -33.40 -12.49
N LYS A 444 16.51 -33.27 -12.80
CA LYS A 444 17.15 -34.00 -13.91
C LYS A 444 17.17 -35.51 -13.68
N VAL A 445 17.36 -35.97 -12.44
CA VAL A 445 17.32 -37.41 -12.09
C VAL A 445 15.89 -37.93 -12.24
N CYS A 446 14.89 -37.26 -11.66
CA CYS A 446 13.48 -37.68 -11.78
C CYS A 446 12.95 -37.69 -13.22
N ILE A 447 13.41 -36.77 -14.07
CA ILE A 447 13.02 -36.74 -15.49
C ILE A 447 13.69 -37.88 -16.27
N ARG A 448 14.91 -38.31 -15.89
CA ARG A 448 15.58 -39.46 -16.51
C ARG A 448 14.86 -40.76 -16.15
N ASP A 449 14.47 -40.95 -14.90
CA ASP A 449 13.79 -42.17 -14.45
C ASP A 449 12.38 -42.34 -15.07
N HIS A 450 11.72 -41.24 -15.46
CA HIS A 450 10.45 -41.27 -16.19
C HIS A 450 10.57 -41.50 -17.71
N LYS A 451 11.78 -41.51 -18.28
CA LYS A 451 12.00 -41.88 -19.68
C LYS A 451 12.41 -43.35 -19.86
N PHE A 452 12.56 -44.10 -18.76
CA PHE A 452 13.00 -45.50 -18.75
C PHE A 452 11.93 -46.49 -18.24
N ASN A 453 10.72 -46.01 -17.94
CA ASN A 453 9.49 -46.80 -17.83
C ASN A 453 8.53 -46.34 -18.93
#